data_AF-A0A355DSY1-F1
#
_entry.id   AF-A0A355DSY1-F1
#
_cell.length_a   1.000
_cell.length_b   1.000
_cell.length_c   1.000
_cell.angle_alpha   90.00
_cell.angle_beta   90.00
_cell.angle_gamma   90.00
#
_symmetry.space_group_name_H-M   'P 1'
#
loop_
_entity.id
_entity.type
_entity.pdbx_description
1 polymer ?
#
loop_
_entity_poly.entity_id
_entity_poly.type
_entity_poly.pdbx_seq_one_letter_code
_entity_poly.pdbx_strand_id
1 'polypeptide(L)'
;MARDLFHNIVKIALQKDGWLITHDPYPLRYGAADIYIDLAAEATIGAEKEGRKIAVEVKSFAGGSTISEFHMALGQFLNYRIALE
;
A
#
# COMPACT_ATOMS: atom_id res chain seq x y z
N MET A 1 -1.07 -13.80 8.33
CA MET A 1 -1.36 -12.73 7.35
C MET A 1 -0.31 -12.85 6.24
N ALA A 2 -0.73 -12.97 4.98
CA ALA A 2 0.20 -13.10 3.87
C ALA A 2 0.54 -11.71 3.33
N ARG A 3 1.83 -11.38 3.26
CA ARG A 3 2.28 -10.23 2.48
C ARG A 3 2.02 -10.52 1.00
N ASP A 4 1.76 -9.47 0.23
CA ASP A 4 1.74 -9.57 -1.21
C ASP A 4 3.04 -10.22 -1.72
N LEU A 5 2.95 -11.11 -2.72
CA LEU A 5 4.10 -11.88 -3.21
C LEU A 5 5.23 -10.95 -3.66
N PHE A 6 4.90 -9.79 -4.21
CA PHE A 6 5.88 -8.84 -4.73
C PHE A 6 6.34 -7.80 -3.71
N HIS A 7 5.89 -7.85 -2.46
CA HIS A 7 6.25 -6.86 -1.42
C HIS A 7 7.76 -6.62 -1.32
N ASN A 8 8.52 -7.70 -1.11
CA ASN A 8 9.98 -7.60 -0.97
C ASN A 8 10.65 -7.17 -2.29
N ILE A 9 10.09 -7.56 -3.43
CA ILE A 9 10.61 -7.18 -4.75
C ILE A 9 10.47 -5.66 -4.95
N VAL A 10 9.29 -5.10 -4.65
CA VAL A 10 9.04 -3.66 -4.72
C VAL A 10 9.91 -2.90 -3.74
N LYS A 11 10.02 -3.36 -2.48
CA LYS A 11 10.89 -2.74 -1.47
C LYS A 11 12.35 -2.67 -1.92
N ILE A 12 12.89 -3.77 -2.44
CA ILE A 12 14.27 -3.83 -2.94
C ILE A 12 14.42 -2.92 -4.16
N ALA A 13 13.44 -2.87 -5.06
CA ALA A 13 13.47 -1.98 -6.22
C ALA A 13 13.52 -0.51 -5.81
N LEU A 14 12.70 -0.09 -4.83
CA LEU A 14 12.74 1.25 -4.25
C LEU A 14 14.10 1.57 -3.63
N GLN A 15 14.64 0.66 -2.82
CA GLN A 15 15.97 0.84 -2.20
C GLN A 15 17.09 0.95 -3.25
N LYS A 16 17.05 0.15 -4.31
CA LYS A 16 18.01 0.22 -5.43
C LYS A 16 17.88 1.50 -6.25
N ASP A 17 16.68 2.05 -6.34
CA ASP A 17 16.45 3.39 -6.91
C ASP A 17 16.78 4.52 -5.92
N GLY A 18 17.36 4.23 -4.75
CA GLY A 18 17.81 5.26 -3.81
C GLY A 18 16.69 5.84 -2.94
N TRP A 19 15.55 5.17 -2.82
CA TRP A 19 14.55 5.50 -1.81
C TRP A 19 14.92 4.93 -0.45
N LEU A 20 14.80 5.74 0.59
CA LEU A 20 14.86 5.30 1.97
C LEU A 20 13.47 4.81 2.38
N ILE A 21 13.35 3.54 2.74
CA ILE A 21 12.12 3.00 3.32
C ILE A 21 11.97 3.55 4.74
N THR A 22 10.92 4.32 4.99
CA THR A 22 10.64 4.92 6.30
C THR A 22 9.69 4.08 7.14
N HIS A 23 8.77 3.35 6.50
CA HIS A 23 7.79 2.49 7.17
C HIS A 23 7.43 1.27 6.31
N ASP A 24 7.20 0.13 6.97
CA ASP A 24 6.82 -1.14 6.34
C ASP A 24 6.18 -2.05 7.42
N PRO A 25 4.85 -1.94 7.69
CA PRO A 25 3.87 -1.13 6.98
C PRO A 25 3.80 0.35 7.44
N TYR A 26 3.24 1.23 6.59
CA TYR A 26 2.93 2.63 6.91
C TYR A 26 1.58 2.76 7.61
N PRO A 27 1.52 3.19 8.88
CA PRO A 27 0.26 3.31 9.60
C PRO A 27 -0.53 4.53 9.13
N LEU A 28 -1.77 4.31 8.69
CA LEU A 28 -2.73 5.36 8.33
C LEU A 28 -3.90 5.40 9.33
N ARG A 29 -4.41 6.60 9.63
CA ARG A 29 -5.62 6.82 10.43
C ARG A 29 -6.57 7.73 9.66
N TYR A 30 -7.87 7.45 9.70
CA TYR A 30 -8.89 8.29 9.11
C TYR A 30 -9.94 8.70 10.17
N GLY A 31 -9.94 9.97 10.56
CA GLY A 31 -10.92 10.55 11.49
C GLY A 31 -10.97 9.87 12.88
N ALA A 32 -12.19 9.76 13.43
CA ALA A 32 -12.50 9.15 14.73
C ALA A 32 -13.29 7.83 14.63
N ALA A 33 -13.53 7.35 13.40
CA ALA A 33 -14.23 6.10 13.16
C ALA A 33 -13.23 5.01 12.79
N ASP A 34 -13.43 3.83 13.36
CA ASP A 34 -13.06 2.60 12.68
C ASP A 34 -13.84 2.60 11.36
N ILE A 35 -13.18 2.90 10.24
CA ILE A 35 -13.79 2.60 8.95
C ILE A 35 -14.01 1.08 8.99
N TYR A 36 -15.27 0.65 9.07
CA TYR A 36 -15.64 -0.75 8.86
C TYR A 36 -15.48 -1.04 7.37
N ILE A 37 -14.23 -1.19 6.96
CA ILE A 37 -13.87 -1.72 5.67
C ILE A 37 -14.14 -3.23 5.77
N ASP A 38 -14.87 -3.80 4.83
CA ASP A 38 -15.04 -5.27 4.69
C ASP A 38 -13.67 -6.02 4.66
N LEU A 39 -12.59 -5.28 4.43
CA LEU A 39 -11.22 -5.75 4.24
C LEU A 39 -10.28 -4.88 5.08
N ALA A 40 -9.72 -5.46 6.15
CA ALA A 40 -8.66 -4.82 6.93
C ALA A 40 -7.50 -4.39 6.00
N ALA A 41 -7.03 -3.16 6.15
CA ALA A 41 -5.99 -2.57 5.30
C ALA A 41 -4.79 -3.52 5.10
N GLU A 42 -4.42 -3.74 3.83
CA GLU A 42 -3.23 -4.51 3.45
C GLU A 42 -1.96 -3.64 3.52
N ALA A 43 -0.78 -4.27 3.38
CA ALA A 43 0.51 -3.66 3.68
C ALA A 43 0.90 -2.54 2.69
N THR A 44 0.97 -1.31 3.19
CA THR A 44 1.51 -0.14 2.47
C THR A 44 2.95 0.17 2.89
N ILE A 45 3.82 0.62 1.98
CA ILE A 45 5.20 1.03 2.26
C ILE A 45 5.31 2.56 2.24
N GLY A 46 5.93 3.15 3.27
CA GLY A 46 6.34 4.56 3.26
C GLY A 46 7.79 4.71 2.84
N ALA A 47 8.10 5.61 1.91
CA ALA A 47 9.47 5.84 1.46
C ALA A 47 9.76 7.33 1.15
N GLU A 48 11.03 7.72 1.26
CA GLU A 48 11.48 9.09 0.94
C GLU A 48 12.76 9.13 0.08
N LYS A 49 12.86 10.12 -0.82
CA LYS A 49 14.02 10.38 -1.69
C LYS A 49 14.08 11.87 -2.02
N GLU A 50 15.20 12.54 -1.73
CA GLU A 50 15.41 13.97 -2.03
C GLU A 50 14.26 14.88 -1.55
N GLY A 51 13.77 14.63 -0.32
CA GLY A 51 12.65 15.37 0.27
C GLY A 51 11.26 15.01 -0.28
N ARG A 52 11.17 14.15 -1.30
CA ARG A 52 9.90 13.59 -1.81
C ARG A 52 9.52 12.37 -0.98
N LYS A 53 8.25 12.28 -0.59
CA LYS A 53 7.68 11.14 0.15
C LYS A 53 6.62 10.45 -0.68
N ILE A 54 6.59 9.12 -0.63
CA ILE A 54 5.58 8.30 -1.28
C ILE A 54 5.03 7.26 -0.31
N ALA A 55 3.76 6.91 -0.51
CA ALA A 55 3.15 5.71 0.03
C ALA A 55 2.88 4.75 -1.14
N VAL A 56 3.26 3.48 -1.00
CA VAL A 56 3.16 2.47 -2.06
C VAL A 56 2.33 1.30 -1.57
N GLU A 57 1.19 1.06 -2.21
CA GLU A 57 0.37 -0.13 -2.01
C GLU A 57 0.78 -1.20 -3.03
N VAL A 58 1.17 -2.39 -2.57
CA VAL A 58 1.67 -3.48 -3.43
C VAL A 58 0.54 -4.46 -3.73
N LYS A 59 0.35 -4.83 -5.02
CA LYS A 59 -0.65 -5.81 -5.47
C LYS A 59 -0.06 -6.82 -6.45
N SER A 60 -0.31 -8.10 -6.19
CA SER A 60 0.18 -9.23 -6.99
C SER A 60 -0.71 -9.61 -8.15
N PHE A 61 -2.02 -9.38 -8.07
CA PHE A 61 -2.98 -9.86 -9.07
C PHE A 61 -2.79 -11.36 -9.38
N ALA A 62 -2.55 -12.16 -8.33
CA ALA A 62 -2.26 -13.59 -8.44
C ALA A 62 -3.51 -14.45 -8.22
N GLY A 63 -4.66 -13.83 -7.97
CA GLY A 63 -5.95 -14.50 -7.79
C GLY A 63 -6.57 -15.00 -9.11
N GLY A 64 -7.71 -15.66 -8.99
CA GLY A 64 -8.41 -16.26 -10.13
C GLY A 64 -9.16 -15.25 -11.01
N SER A 65 -9.27 -13.98 -10.61
CA SER A 65 -10.02 -12.96 -11.34
C SER A 65 -9.38 -11.58 -11.18
N THR A 66 -8.65 -11.16 -12.22
CA THR A 66 -8.00 -9.85 -12.27
C THR A 66 -8.98 -8.69 -12.12
N ILE A 67 -10.21 -8.82 -12.64
CA ILE A 67 -11.21 -7.75 -12.52
C ILE A 67 -11.69 -7.57 -11.08
N SER A 68 -11.88 -8.66 -10.33
CA SER A 68 -12.23 -8.59 -8.91
C SER A 68 -11.10 -7.98 -8.09
N GLU A 69 -9.86 -8.42 -8.33
CA GLU A 69 -8.68 -7.87 -7.66
C GLU A 69 -8.46 -6.40 -7.99
N PHE A 70 -8.78 -5.98 -9.22
CA PHE A 70 -8.71 -4.58 -9.63
C PHE A 70 -9.73 -3.71 -8.88
N HIS A 71 -10.99 -4.16 -8.77
CA HIS A 71 -12.00 -3.43 -8.01
C HIS A 71 -11.59 -3.26 -6.54
N MET A 72 -11.00 -4.28 -5.92
CA MET A 72 -10.45 -4.21 -4.56
C MET A 72 -9.29 -3.22 -4.46
N ALA A 73 -8.30 -3.35 -5.36
CA ALA A 73 -7.11 -2.48 -5.38
C ALA A 73 -7.49 -1.01 -5.58
N LEU A 74 -8.45 -0.73 -6.46
CA LEU A 74 -8.95 0.63 -6.70
C LEU A 74 -9.65 1.20 -5.46
N GLY A 75 -10.50 0.42 -4.79
CA GLY A 75 -11.16 0.86 -3.55
C GLY A 75 -10.15 1.20 -2.46
N GLN A 76 -9.15 0.34 -2.25
CA GLN A 76 -8.07 0.58 -1.27
C GLN A 76 -7.26 1.83 -1.62
N PHE A 77 -6.86 1.98 -2.89
CA PHE A 77 -6.14 3.16 -3.36
C PHE A 77 -6.90 4.46 -3.07
N LEU A 78 -8.21 4.49 -3.38
CA LEU A 78 -9.04 5.67 -3.13
C LEU A 78 -9.13 5.99 -1.63
N ASN A 79 -9.32 4.98 -0.79
CA ASN A 79 -9.38 5.16 0.66
C ASN A 79 -8.06 5.71 1.24
N TYR A 80 -6.93 5.14 0.84
CA TYR A 80 -5.62 5.60 1.33
C TYR A 80 -5.26 6.98 0.84
N ARG A 81 -5.62 7.30 -0.41
CA ARG A 81 -5.43 8.65 -0.94
C ARG A 81 -6.18 9.67 -0.10
N ILE A 82 -7.44 9.40 0.25
CA ILE A 82 -8.24 10.30 1.10
C ILE A 82 -7.64 10.41 2.51
N ALA A 83 -7.06 9.34 3.06
CA ALA A 83 -6.44 9.38 4.39
C ALA A 83 -5.04 10.06 4.42
N LEU A 84 -4.42 10.25 3.26
CA LEU A 84 -3.12 10.92 3.10
C LEU A 84 -3.26 12.42 2.79
N GLU A 85 -4.43 12.86 2.32
CA GLU A 85 -4.81 14.27 2.12
C GLU A 85 -5.16 14.95 3.46
#